data_AF-X1QD01-F1
#
_entry.id   AF-X1QD01-F1
#
_cell.length_a   1.000
_cell.length_b   1.000
_cell.length_c   1.000
_cell.angle_alpha   90.00
_cell.angle_beta   90.00
_cell.angle_gamma   90.00
#
_symmetry.space_group_name_H-M   'P 1'
#
loop_
_entity.id
_entity.type
_entity.pdbx_description
1 polymer ?
#
loop_
_entity_poly.entity_id
_entity_poly.type
_entity_poly.pdbx_seq_one_letter_code
_entity_poly.pdbx_strand_id
1 'polypeptide(L)'
;MSETIDETLAKWEQKTGQKLPRFTVCGCKGIVVTTEDGKKHFEIECKSKKDRDEVASVFEEEAILRINPKVILEDSPVPEPPVEPPKES
;
A
#
# COMPACT_ATOMS: atom_id res chain seq x y z
N MET A 1 7.88 28.50 10.80
CA MET A 1 6.99 27.44 11.34
C MET A 1 6.80 26.47 10.20
N SER A 2 7.24 25.22 10.37
CA SER A 2 7.02 24.16 9.38
C SER A 2 5.53 23.80 9.37
N GLU A 3 4.94 23.70 8.19
CA GLU A 3 3.55 23.25 8.03
C GLU A 3 3.41 21.79 8.46
N THR A 4 2.33 21.45 9.16
CA THR A 4 2.06 20.07 9.59
C THR A 4 1.54 19.22 8.43
N ILE A 5 1.69 17.89 8.53
CA ILE A 5 1.14 16.97 7.52
C ILE A 5 -0.37 17.16 7.32
N ASP A 6 -1.12 17.46 8.39
CA ASP A 6 -2.57 17.73 8.32
C ASP A 6 -2.90 18.98 7.47
N GLU A 7 -2.08 20.04 7.57
CA GLU A 7 -2.23 21.26 6.77
C GLU A 7 -1.87 21.02 5.30
N THR A 8 -0.78 20.30 5.03
CA THR A 8 -0.36 19.93 3.68
C THR A 8 -1.43 19.08 2.99
N LEU A 9 -2.05 18.15 3.71
CA LEU A 9 -3.16 17.33 3.22
C LEU A 9 -4.38 18.17 2.85
N ALA A 10 -4.80 19.09 3.74
CA ALA A 10 -5.97 19.94 3.50
C ALA A 10 -5.79 20.81 2.24
N LYS A 11 -4.59 21.37 2.05
CA LYS A 11 -4.25 22.16 0.85
C LYS A 11 -4.26 21.31 -0.42
N TRP A 12 -3.74 20.08 -0.35
CA TRP A 12 -3.72 19.18 -1.50
C TRP A 12 -5.12 18.69 -1.88
N GLU A 13 -5.94 18.33 -0.89
CA GLU A 13 -7.35 17.95 -1.06
C GLU A 13 -8.15 19.08 -1.72
N GLN A 14 -7.95 20.33 -1.28
CA GLN A 14 -8.58 21.49 -1.88
C GLN A 14 -8.12 21.75 -3.33
N LYS A 15 -6.83 21.56 -3.62
CA LYS A 15 -6.26 21.83 -4.95
C LYS A 15 -6.64 20.76 -5.98
N THR A 16 -6.70 19.49 -5.58
CA THR A 16 -6.82 18.36 -6.51
C THR A 16 -8.17 17.64 -6.44
N GLY A 17 -8.97 17.91 -5.41
CA GLY A 17 -10.22 17.19 -5.13
C GLY A 17 -10.01 15.73 -4.72
N GLN A 18 -8.76 15.29 -4.53
CA GLN A 18 -8.40 13.93 -4.18
C GLN A 18 -7.85 13.87 -2.76
N LYS A 19 -7.93 12.71 -2.11
CA LYS A 19 -7.40 12.47 -0.76
C LYS A 19 -6.15 11.62 -0.84
N LEU A 20 -5.02 12.11 -0.32
CA LEU A 20 -3.79 11.31 -0.29
C LEU A 20 -3.95 10.10 0.64
N PRO A 21 -3.37 8.94 0.29
CA PRO A 21 -3.37 7.77 1.16
C PRO A 21 -2.56 8.07 2.42
N ARG A 22 -3.18 7.81 3.56
CA ARG A 22 -2.64 8.04 4.90
C ARG A 22 -2.30 6.70 5.53
N PHE A 23 -1.18 6.61 6.24
CA PHE A 23 -0.82 5.44 7.02
C PHE A 23 -0.28 5.84 8.40
N THR A 24 -0.22 4.88 9.30
CA THR A 24 0.35 5.06 10.64
C THR A 24 1.33 3.93 10.89
N VAL A 25 2.54 4.25 11.32
CA VAL A 25 3.60 3.29 11.61
C VAL A 25 4.30 3.72 12.90
N CYS A 26 4.44 2.79 13.86
CA CYS A 26 5.07 3.03 15.16
C CYS A 26 4.65 4.34 15.86
N GLY A 27 3.37 4.71 15.78
CA GLY A 27 2.83 5.94 16.38
C GLY A 27 3.03 7.23 15.56
N CYS A 28 3.75 7.17 14.43
CA CYS A 28 3.93 8.27 13.50
C CYS A 28 2.89 8.24 12.39
N LYS A 29 2.45 9.43 11.94
CA LYS A 29 1.56 9.60 10.78
C LYS A 29 2.40 9.72 9.51
N GLY A 30 2.11 8.91 8.51
CA GLY A 30 2.77 8.93 7.21
C GLY A 30 1.82 9.22 6.06
N ILE A 31 2.32 9.88 5.02
CA ILE A 31 1.61 10.11 3.76
C ILE A 31 2.52 9.82 2.57
N VAL A 32 1.91 9.53 1.41
CA VAL A 32 2.63 9.43 0.14
C VAL A 32 2.46 10.74 -0.61
N VAL A 33 3.57 11.42 -0.90
CA VAL A 33 3.58 12.67 -1.67
C VAL A 33 4.20 12.42 -3.04
N THR A 34 3.61 13.02 -4.06
CA THR A 34 4.13 13.00 -5.43
C THR A 34 4.74 14.36 -5.74
N THR A 35 6.01 14.39 -6.09
CA THR A 35 6.72 15.62 -6.47
C THR A 35 6.29 16.08 -7.86
N GLU A 36 6.63 17.31 -8.23
CA GLU A 36 6.35 17.86 -9.57
C GLU A 36 7.01 17.02 -10.70
N ASP A 37 8.18 16.43 -10.43
CA ASP A 37 8.84 15.43 -11.28
C ASP A 37 8.14 14.05 -11.36
N GLY A 38 7.02 13.86 -10.66
CA GLY A 38 6.28 12.59 -10.63
C GLY A 38 6.88 11.50 -9.73
N LYS A 39 7.96 11.79 -8.99
CA LYS A 39 8.55 10.85 -8.01
C LYS A 39 7.69 10.81 -6.75
N LYS A 40 7.55 9.62 -6.16
CA LYS A 40 6.81 9.41 -4.92
C LYS A 40 7.75 9.22 -3.75
N HIS A 41 7.51 9.91 -2.64
CA HIS A 41 8.23 9.70 -1.38
C HIS A 41 7.25 9.66 -0.21
N PHE A 42 7.72 9.14 0.92
CA PHE A 42 6.96 9.09 2.16
C PHE A 42 7.35 10.28 3.04
N GLU A 43 6.37 11.06 3.49
CA GLU A 43 6.56 12.05 4.55
C GLU A 43 5.94 11.52 5.83
N ILE A 44 6.71 11.53 6.93
CA ILE A 44 6.31 10.95 8.22
C ILE A 44 6.52 11.98 9.34
N GLU A 45 5.48 12.19 10.12
CA GLU A 45 5.47 13.07 11.29
C GLU A 45 5.27 12.24 12.56
N CYS A 46 6.24 12.31 13.47
CA CYS A 46 6.27 11.59 14.74
C CYS A 46 6.05 12.55 15.91
N LYS A 47 5.27 12.14 16.91
CA LYS A 47 4.97 12.96 18.09
C LYS A 47 6.12 12.97 19.11
N SER A 48 6.91 11.90 19.15
CA SER A 48 8.00 11.74 20.12
C SER A 48 9.30 11.31 19.47
N LYS A 49 10.44 11.64 20.10
CA LYS A 49 11.77 11.15 19.69
C LYS A 49 11.82 9.62 19.67
N LYS A 50 11.19 8.97 20.66
CA LYS A 50 11.12 7.50 20.76
C LYS A 50 10.48 6.89 19.51
N ASP A 51 9.30 7.39 19.13
CA ASP A 51 8.56 6.92 17.95
C ASP A 51 9.39 7.11 16.66
N ARG A 52 10.10 8.24 16.56
CA ARG A 52 10.99 8.52 15.43
C ARG A 52 12.18 7.56 15.35
N ASP A 53 12.83 7.27 16.48
CA ASP A 53 13.95 6.32 16.55
C ASP A 53 13.48 4.90 16.19
N GLU A 54 12.30 4.50 16.66
CA GLU A 54 11.72 3.19 16.34
C GLU A 54 11.40 3.08 14.84
N VAL A 55 10.76 4.10 14.24
CA VAL A 55 10.53 4.15 12.79
C VAL A 55 11.84 4.13 12.00
N ALA A 56 12.86 4.88 12.44
CA ALA A 56 14.15 4.89 11.79
C ALA A 56 14.79 3.50 11.78
N SER A 57 14.78 2.80 12.93
CA SER A 57 15.27 1.41 13.03
C SER A 57 14.55 0.48 12.05
N VAL A 58 13.21 0.60 11.91
CA VAL A 58 12.44 -0.21 10.97
C VAL A 58 12.86 0.02 9.51
N PHE A 59 13.19 1.26 9.14
CA PHE A 59 13.68 1.57 7.79
C PHE A 59 15.15 1.18 7.57
N GLU A 60 15.97 1.16 8.63
CA GLU A 60 17.38 0.77 8.58
C GLU A 60 17.59 -0.75 8.59
N GLU A 61 16.76 -1.49 9.32
CA GLU A 61 16.82 -2.96 9.39
C GLU A 61 16.30 -3.59 8.10
N GLU A 62 14.98 -3.82 7.96
CA GLU A 62 14.39 -4.39 6.74
C GLU A 62 12.91 -3.99 6.56
N ALA A 63 12.63 -3.05 5.67
CA ALA A 63 11.27 -2.77 5.20
C ALA A 63 10.92 -3.69 4.01
N ILE A 64 10.26 -4.82 4.26
CA ILE A 64 9.91 -5.78 3.21
C ILE A 64 8.62 -5.34 2.48
N LEU A 65 8.76 -4.88 1.24
CA LEU A 65 7.62 -4.67 0.35
C LEU A 65 7.16 -6.00 -0.25
N ARG A 66 6.05 -6.55 0.26
CA ARG A 66 5.39 -7.73 -0.33
C ARG A 66 4.28 -7.30 -1.27
N ILE A 67 4.50 -7.47 -2.58
CA ILE A 67 3.47 -7.29 -3.60
C ILE A 67 2.84 -8.65 -3.87
N ASN A 68 1.60 -8.85 -3.42
CA ASN A 68 0.82 -9.99 -3.90
C ASN A 68 0.30 -9.63 -5.30
N PRO A 69 0.77 -10.27 -6.38
CA PRO A 69 0.13 -10.10 -7.67
C PRO A 69 -1.33 -10.55 -7.53
N LYS A 70 -2.26 -9.79 -8.11
CA LYS A 70 -3.67 -10.22 -8.17
C LYS A 70 -3.69 -11.55 -8.92
N VAL A 71 -3.87 -12.66 -8.20
CA VAL A 71 -4.11 -13.96 -8.81
C VAL A 71 -5.48 -13.86 -9.46
N ILE A 72 -5.49 -13.60 -10.77
CA ILE A 72 -6.66 -13.85 -11.58
C ILE A 72 -6.68 -15.37 -11.68
N LEU A 73 -7.46 -16.05 -10.82
CA LEU A 73 -7.79 -17.44 -11.07
C LEU A 73 -8.67 -17.43 -12.32
N GLU A 74 -8.07 -17.64 -13.48
CA GLU A 74 -8.81 -18.11 -14.65
C GLU A 74 -9.44 -19.44 -14.24
N ASP A 75 -10.75 -19.41 -14.01
CA ASP A 75 -11.61 -20.56 -13.85
C ASP A 75 -11.39 -21.47 -15.05
N SER A 76 -10.55 -22.51 -14.87
CA SER A 76 -10.37 -23.53 -15.89
C SER A 76 -11.71 -24.24 -16.05
N PRO A 77 -12.29 -24.31 -17.27
CA PRO A 77 -13.57 -24.96 -17.45
C PRO A 77 -13.43 -26.42 -17.05
N VAL A 78 -14.23 -26.85 -16.07
CA VAL A 78 -14.36 -28.25 -15.67
C VAL A 78 -14.74 -29.05 -16.92
N PRO A 79 -13.92 -29.99 -17.42
CA PRO A 79 -14.35 -30.83 -18.52
C PRO A 79 -15.49 -31.74 -18.03
N GLU A 80 -16.63 -31.68 -18.72
CA GLU A 80 -17.76 -32.59 -18.56
C GLU A 80 -17.31 -34.05 -18.76
N PRO A 81 -17.85 -35.03 -18.00
CA PRO A 81 -17.39 -36.40 -18.04
C PRO A 81 -17.80 -37.11 -19.34
N PRO A 82 -16.88 -37.72 -20.10
CA PRO A 82 -17.27 -38.57 -21.21
C PRO A 82 -17.68 -39.98 -20.74
N VAL A 83 -19.00 -40.18 -20.75
CA VAL A 83 -19.84 -41.37 -21.01
C VAL A 83 -19.11 -42.72 -21.22
N GLU A 84 -19.44 -43.74 -20.39
CA GLU A 84 -19.14 -45.17 -20.64
C GLU A 84 -19.89 -45.72 -21.87
N PRO A 85 -19.25 -46.57 -22.69
CA PRO A 85 -19.96 -47.76 -23.20
C PRO A 85 -19.05 -48.99 -23.43
N PRO A 86 -19.60 -50.14 -23.83
CA PRO A 86 -20.36 -51.11 -23.07
C PRO A 86 -19.52 -52.39 -22.76
N LYS A 87 -20.03 -53.17 -21.82
CA LYS A 87 -19.52 -54.48 -21.38
C LYS A 87 -19.68 -55.54 -22.48
N GLU A 88 -18.64 -56.29 -22.86
CA GLU A 88 -18.84 -57.63 -23.46
C GLU A 88 -17.64 -58.59 -23.36
N SER A 89 -17.96 -59.81 -22.88
CA SER A 89 -17.28 -61.13 -22.85
C SER A 89 -15.88 -61.29 -22.26
#